data_AF-A0A3B9AG20-F1
#
_entry.id   AF-A0A3B9AG20-F1
#
_cell.length_a   1.000
_cell.length_b   1.000
_cell.length_c   1.000
_cell.angle_alpha   90.00
_cell.angle_beta   90.00
_cell.angle_gamma   90.00
#
_symmetry.space_group_name_H-M   'P 1'
#
loop_
_entity.id
_entity.type
_entity.pdbx_description
1 polymer ?
#
loop_
_entity_poly.entity_id
_entity_poly.type
_entity_poly.pdbx_seq_one_letter_code
_entity_poly.pdbx_strand_id
1 'polypeptide(L)' 'MARVLIVGCGDIGLGLARTLLAEGHAVTAVKRNPLTEAVAGLAIVLADVSNPASIKGLPTVFDQIFVILT' A
#
# COMPACT_ATOMS: atom_id res chain seq x y z
N MET A 1 -0.36 16.95 2.41
CA MET A 1 0.39 15.69 2.37
C MET A 1 -0.23 14.74 3.37
N ALA A 2 -0.78 13.61 2.92
CA ALA A 2 -1.37 12.58 3.78
C ALA A 2 -0.53 11.29 3.75
N ARG A 3 -0.65 10.45 4.79
CA ARG A 3 -0.10 9.09 4.85
C ARG A 3 -1.19 8.11 4.49
N VAL A 4 -1.05 7.48 3.34
CA VAL A 4 -2.06 6.60 2.78
C VAL A 4 -1.60 5.16 2.83
N LEU A 5 -2.45 4.28 3.35
CA LEU A 5 -2.31 2.84 3.25
C LEU A 5 -3.20 2.28 2.14
N ILE A 6 -2.63 1.47 1.25
CA ILE A 6 -3.37 0.70 0.25
C ILE A 6 -3.26 -0.79 0.60
N VAL A 7 -4.37 -1.41 0.97
CA VAL A 7 -4.47 -2.85 1.18
C VAL A 7 -4.92 -3.50 -0.12
N GLY A 8 -4.04 -4.28 -0.73
CA GLY A 8 -4.24 -4.82 -2.08
C GLY A 8 -3.73 -3.85 -3.15
N CYS A 9 -2.52 -4.11 -3.64
CA CYS A 9 -1.87 -3.31 -4.69
C CYS A 9 -1.65 -4.17 -5.96
N GLY A 10 -2.79 -4.53 -6.58
CA GLY A 10 -2.87 -5.05 -7.96
C GLY A 10 -3.00 -3.89 -8.96
N ASP A 11 -3.65 -4.11 -10.10
CA ASP A 11 -3.72 -3.10 -11.17
C ASP A 11 -4.36 -1.77 -10.71
N ILE A 12 -5.52 -1.85 -10.07
CA ILE A 12 -6.24 -0.67 -9.55
C ILE A 12 -5.44 0.02 -8.45
N GLY A 13 -4.92 -0.76 -7.49
CA GLY A 13 -4.15 -0.23 -6.36
C GLY A 13 -2.84 0.42 -6.79
N LEU A 14 -2.20 -0.10 -7.84
CA LEU A 14 -0.98 0.47 -8.41
C LEU A 14 -1.26 1.80 -9.13
N GLY A 15 -2.36 1.86 -9.88
CA GLY A 15 -2.84 3.11 -10.49
C GLY A 15 -3.08 4.18 -9.43
N LEU A 16 -3.83 3.84 -8.37
CA LEU A 16 -4.08 4.74 -7.25
C LEU A 16 -2.79 5.18 -6.56
N ALA A 17 -1.86 4.25 -6.29
CA ALA A 17 -0.59 4.56 -5.66
C ALA A 17 0.22 5.60 -6.47
N ARG A 18 0.27 5.44 -7.79
CA ARG A 18 0.99 6.38 -8.68
C ARG A 18 0.37 7.78 -8.63
N THR A 19 -0.96 7.88 -8.67
CA THR A 19 -1.65 9.17 -8.57
C THR A 19 -1.38 9.86 -7.23
N LEU A 20 -1.54 9.15 -6.12
CA LEU A 20 -1.32 9.72 -4.79
C LEU A 20 0.14 10.14 -4.56
N LEU A 21 1.10 9.38 -5.09
CA LEU A 21 2.52 9.77 -5.05
C LEU A 21 2.78 11.03 -5.88
N ALA A 22 2.19 11.15 -7.06
CA ALA A 22 2.30 12.35 -7.89
C ALA A 22 1.68 13.60 -7.23
N GLU A 23 0.66 13.42 -6.41
CA GLU A 23 0.04 14.47 -5.57
C GLU A 23 0.86 14.80 -4.30
N GLY A 24 1.99 14.12 -4.08
CA GLY A 24 2.89 14.37 -2.95
C GLY A 24 2.43 13.75 -1.64
N HIS A 25 1.66 12.66 -1.68
CA HIS A 25 1.31 11.87 -0.50
C HIS A 25 2.36 10.82 -0.20
N ALA A 26 2.46 10.41 1.07
CA ALA A 26 3.28 9.28 1.48
C ALA A 26 2.43 8.00 1.35
N VAL A 27 2.82 7.09 0.46
CA VAL A 27 2.01 5.90 0.15
C VAL A 27 2.74 4.63 0.59
N THR A 28 2.03 3.84 1.40
CA THR A 28 2.43 2.48 1.76
C THR A 28 1.39 1.51 1.19
N ALA A 29 1.85 0.45 0.55
CA ALA A 29 0.99 -0.60 0.03
C ALA A 29 1.31 -1.96 0.69
N VAL A 30 0.26 -2.70 1.04
CA VAL A 30 0.34 -4.07 1.56
C VAL A 30 -0.18 -5.03 0.51
N LYS A 31 0.62 -6.04 0.17
CA LYS A 31 0.19 -7.16 -0.67
C LYS A 31 1.02 -8.41 -0.37
N ARG A 32 0.53 -9.57 -0.80
CA ARG A 32 1.18 -10.87 -0.56
C ARG A 32 2.43 -11.10 -1.42
N ASN A 33 2.36 -10.69 -2.68
CA ASN A 33 3.42 -10.93 -3.67
C ASN A 33 4.16 -9.63 -4.00
N PRO A 34 5.46 -9.67 -4.33
CA PRO A 34 6.18 -8.48 -4.80
C PRO A 34 5.50 -7.85 -6.03
N LEU A 35 5.79 -6.57 -6.26
CA LEU A 35 5.47 -5.94 -7.53
C LEU A 35 6.41 -6.49 -8.62
N THR A 36 5.91 -6.62 -9.84
CA THR A 36 6.74 -6.95 -11.01
C THR A 36 7.71 -5.82 -11.35
N GLU A 37 7.32 -4.57 -11.06
CA GLU A 37 8.13 -3.38 -11.29
C GLU A 37 8.16 -2.50 -10.04
N ALA A 38 9.33 -1.95 -9.73
CA ALA A 38 9.48 -1.00 -8.64
C ALA A 38 8.81 0.34 -8.99
N VAL A 39 8.10 0.92 -8.03
CA VAL A 39 7.54 2.28 -8.15
C VAL A 39 8.31 3.20 -7.21
N ALA A 40 8.94 4.23 -7.77
CA ALA A 40 9.69 5.21 -7.00
C ALA A 40 8.78 5.89 -5.96
N GLY A 41 9.24 5.92 -4.70
CA GLY A 41 8.49 6.54 -3.59
C GLY A 41 7.39 5.66 -2.97
N LEU A 42 7.09 4.49 -3.54
CA LEU A 42 6.11 3.57 -2.97
C LEU A 42 6.77 2.63 -1.94
N ALA A 43 6.33 2.69 -0.69
CA ALA A 43 6.71 1.69 0.30
C ALA A 43 5.85 0.43 0.12
N ILE A 44 6.50 -0.74 -0.01
CA ILE A 44 5.81 -2.03 -0.13
C ILE A 44 6.06 -2.88 1.11
N VAL A 45 4.98 -3.34 1.73
CA VAL A 45 5.01 -4.29 2.82
C VAL A 45 4.43 -5.61 2.32
N LEU A 46 5.27 -6.65 2.32
CA LEU A 46 4.84 -8.00 1.99
C LEU A 46 4.17 -8.64 3.20
N ALA A 47 2.85 -8.75 3.16
CA ALA A 47 2.05 -9.33 4.23
C ALA A 47 0.70 -9.85 3.70
N ASP A 48 0.08 -10.71 4.50
CA ASP A 48 -1.28 -11.21 4.27
C ASP A 48 -2.21 -10.59 5.31
N VAL A 49 -3.05 -9.65 4.88
CA VAL A 49 -3.99 -8.95 5.78
C VAL A 49 -5.04 -9.87 6.41
N SER A 50 -5.24 -11.09 5.90
CA SER A 50 -6.08 -12.11 6.53
C SER A 50 -5.37 -12.83 7.70
N ASN A 51 -4.04 -12.70 7.79
CA ASN A 51 -3.22 -13.23 8.88
C ASN A 51 -2.73 -12.08 9.79
N PRO A 52 -3.34 -11.89 10.98
CA PRO A 52 -2.98 -10.82 11.91
C PRO A 52 -1.50 -10.81 12.32
N ALA A 53 -0.85 -11.99 12.37
CA ALA A 53 0.57 -12.06 12.72
C ALA A 53 1.46 -11.43 11.65
N SER A 54 1.06 -11.46 10.38
CA SER A 54 1.87 -10.95 9.26
C SER A 54 1.89 -9.43 9.16
N ILE A 55 0.90 -8.74 9.76
CA ILE A 55 0.77 -7.27 9.72
C ILE A 55 1.22 -6.60 11.03
N LYS A 56 1.76 -7.34 12.00
CA LYS A 56 2.22 -6.79 13.29
C LYS A 56 3.27 -5.68 13.14
N GLY A 57 4.08 -5.72 12.09
CA GLY A 57 5.12 -4.73 11.80
C GLY A 57 4.66 -3.56 10.93
N LEU A 58 3.39 -3.53 10.52
CA LEU A 58 2.87 -2.45 9.70
C LEU A 58 2.80 -1.15 10.53
N PRO A 59 3.21 0.00 9.97
CA PRO A 59 2.98 1.28 10.63
C PRO A 59 1.50 1.43 11.01
N THR A 60 1.21 2.05 12.14
CA THR A 60 -0.17 2.22 12.62
C THR A 60 -0.74 3.61 12.35
N VAL A 61 0.08 4.52 11.81
CA VAL A 61 -0.29 5.92 11.67
C VAL A 61 -0.52 6.27 10.19
N PHE A 62 -1.78 6.19 9.80
CA PHE A 62 -2.28 6.56 8.47
C PHE A 62 -3.44 7.54 8.61
N ASP A 63 -3.55 8.45 7.65
CA ASP A 63 -4.64 9.42 7.59
C ASP A 63 -5.81 8.86 6.75
N GLN A 64 -5.50 7.93 5.83
CA GLN A 64 -6.50 7.24 5.01
C GLN A 64 -6.07 5.81 4.67
N ILE A 65 -7.05 4.91 4.58
CA ILE A 65 -6.86 3.51 4.18
C ILE A 65 -7.80 3.19 3.02
N PHE A 66 -7.24 2.69 1.93
CA PHE A 66 -7.98 2.10 0.81
C PHE A 66 -7.86 0.58 0.87
N VAL A 67 -8.98 -0.12 0.90
CA VAL A 67 -9.03 -1.59 0.87
C VAL A 67 -9.57 -2.01 -0.48
N ILE A 68 -8.70 -2.59 -1.31
CA ILE A 68 -8.99 -2.99 -2.69
C ILE A 68 -8.66 -4.47 -2.82
N LEU A 69 -9.65 -5.31 -2.51
CA LEU A 69 -9.56 -6.76 -2.57
C LEU A 69 -10.55 -7.27 -3.61
N THR A 70 -10.06 -8.04 -4.57
CA THR A 70 -10.84 -8.71 -5.62
C THR A 70 -10.65 -10.21 -5.53
#